data_AF-A0AAE9ZC69-F1
#
_entry.id   AF-A0AAE9ZC69-F1
#
_cell.length_a   1.000
_cell.length_b   1.000
_cell.length_c   1.000
_cell.angle_alpha   90.00
_cell.angle_beta   90.00
_cell.angle_gamma   90.00
#
_symmetry.space_group_name_H-M   'P 1'
#
loop_
_entity.id
_entity.type
_entity.pdbx_description
1 polymer ?
#
loop_
_entity_poly.entity_id
_entity_poly.type
_entity_poly.pdbx_seq_one_letter_code
_entity_poly.pdbx_strand_id
1 'polypeptide(L)' 'MPESRQLPPNLLSIKNHIDSHGLGCVIMDDHVAVGVCEQCGEDGRIKEGIRRVRTFDEARLIIGCRCGLSEDGA' A
#
# COMPACT_ATOMS: atom_id res chain seq x y z
N MET A 1 24.58 13.41 16.22
CA MET A 1 23.61 12.34 16.50
C MET A 1 22.59 12.39 15.37
N PRO A 2 22.46 11.39 14.49
CA PRO A 2 21.39 11.39 13.52
C PRO A 2 20.08 11.25 14.29
N GLU A 3 19.21 12.24 14.16
CA GLU A 3 17.89 12.26 14.75
C GLU A 3 17.16 10.99 14.32
N SER A 4 16.77 10.17 15.30
CA SER A 4 15.91 9.03 15.10
C SER A 4 14.60 9.55 14.49
N ARG A 5 14.49 9.53 13.16
CA ARG A 5 13.23 9.78 12.46
C ARG A 5 12.27 8.69 12.91
N GLN A 6 11.52 8.98 13.98
CA GLN A 6 10.39 8.18 14.38
C GLN A 6 9.42 8.21 13.20
N LEU A 7 9.36 7.08 12.49
CA LEU A 7 8.35 6.88 11.46
C LEU A 7 6.99 7.09 12.12
N PRO A 8 6.09 7.88 11.50
CA PRO A 8 4.76 8.03 12.06
C PRO A 8 4.14 6.64 12.23
N PRO A 9 3.47 6.37 13.38
CA PRO A 9 3.01 5.02 13.73
C PRO A 9 2.08 4.40 12.68
N ASN A 10 1.52 5.23 11.81
CA ASN A 10 0.63 4.83 10.73
C ASN A 10 1.36 4.18 9.54
N LEU A 11 2.59 4.60 9.20
CA LEU A 11 3.29 4.09 8.00
C LEU A 11 3.78 2.66 8.18
N LEU A 12 4.22 2.29 9.38
CA LEU A 12 4.65 0.91 9.66
C LEU A 12 3.47 -0.06 9.56
N SER A 13 2.31 0.33 10.10
CA SER A 13 1.07 -0.46 9.99
C SER A 13 0.62 -0.60 8.54
N ILE A 14 0.69 0.48 7.74
CA ILE A 14 0.40 0.44 6.30
C ILE A 14 1.36 -0.50 5.58
N LYS A 15 2.68 -0.39 5.81
CA LYS A 15 3.67 -1.28 5.21
C LYS A 15 3.38 -2.74 5.54
N ASN A 16 3.20 -3.07 6.82
CA ASN A 16 2.95 -4.45 7.24
C ASN A 16 1.66 -5.01 6.64
N HIS A 17 0.61 -4.19 6.51
CA HIS A 17 -0.61 -4.58 5.82
C HIS A 17 -0.33 -4.92 4.35
N ILE A 18 0.36 -4.05 3.61
CA ILE A 18 0.71 -4.30 2.20
C ILE A 18 1.60 -5.55 2.05
N ASP A 19 2.58 -5.72 2.94
CA ASP A 19 3.49 -6.86 2.99
C ASP A 19 2.74 -8.19 3.20
N SER A 20 1.69 -8.19 4.04
CA SER A 20 0.84 -9.36 4.26
C SER A 20 0.07 -9.82 3.01
N HIS A 21 -0.12 -8.92 2.03
CA HIS A 21 -0.70 -9.25 0.73
C HIS A 21 0.35 -9.71 -0.30
N GLY A 22 1.63 -9.78 0.07
CA GLY A 22 2.72 -10.21 -0.79
C GLY A 22 3.19 -9.16 -1.80
N LEU A 23 2.83 -7.89 -1.58
CA LEU A 23 3.21 -6.78 -2.46
C LEU A 23 4.53 -6.15 -2.01
N GLY A 24 5.42 -5.89 -2.97
CA GLY A 24 6.67 -5.20 -2.72
C GLY A 24 6.42 -3.75 -2.28
N CYS A 25 6.83 -3.40 -1.07
CA CYS A 25 6.67 -2.05 -0.53
C CYS A 25 7.83 -1.60 0.35
N VAL A 26 8.00 -0.29 0.46
CA VAL A 26 9.06 0.33 1.25
C VAL A 26 8.55 1.61 1.90
N ILE A 27 8.92 1.84 3.16
CA ILE A 27 8.62 3.07 3.87
C ILE A 27 9.59 4.16 3.41
N MET A 28 9.04 5.28 2.98
CA MET A 28 9.72 6.53 2.67
C MET A 28 9.45 7.53 3.81
N ASP A 29 10.06 8.70 3.72
CA ASP A 29 10.00 9.74 4.77
C ASP A 29 8.57 10.09 5.24
N ASP A 30 7.61 10.17 4.30
CA ASP A 30 6.23 10.60 4.54
C ASP A 30 5.16 9.61 4.02
N HIS A 31 5.56 8.51 3.36
CA HIS A 31 4.61 7.59 2.72
C HIS A 31 5.20 6.18 2.58
N VAL A 32 4.36 5.21 2.25
CA VAL A 32 4.77 3.88 1.78
C VAL A 32 4.74 3.89 0.25
N ALA A 33 5.86 3.54 -0.39
CA ALA A 33 5.92 3.31 -1.82
C ALA A 33 5.63 1.84 -2.10
N VAL A 34 4.68 1.57 -3.00
CA VAL A 34 4.18 0.23 -3.32
C VAL A 34 4.38 -0.04 -4.79
N GLY A 35 5.03 -1.15 -5.12
CA GLY A 35 5.09 -1.67 -6.48
C GLY A 35 3.75 -2.26 -6.87
N VAL A 36 3.20 -1.81 -8.00
CA VAL A 36 1.94 -2.31 -8.54
C VAL A 36 2.12 -2.72 -9.99
N CYS A 37 1.43 -3.79 -10.37
CA CYS A 37 1.32 -4.26 -11.74
C CYS A 37 -0.16 -4.16 -12.12
N GLU A 38 -0.51 -3.21 -12.97
CA GLU A 38 -1.88 -3.03 -13.45
C GLU A 38 -1.98 -3.54 -14.88
N GLN A 39 -2.92 -4.44 -15.14
CA GLN A 39 -3.20 -4.87 -16.51
C GLN A 39 -3.95 -3.75 -17.23
N CYS A 40 -3.35 -3.22 -18.30
CA CYS A 40 -3.88 -2.06 -19.02
C CYS A 40 -4.39 -2.47 -20.39
N GLY A 41 -5.70 -2.35 -20.59
CA GLY A 41 -6.39 -2.65 -21.85
C GLY A 41 -6.63 -4.14 -22.12
N GLU A 42 -7.38 -4.43 -23.19
CA GLU A 42 -7.71 -5.79 -23.63
C GLU A 42 -6.51 -6.54 -24.26
N ASP A 43 -5.44 -5.82 -24.60
CA ASP A 43 -4.20 -6.36 -25.19
C ASP A 43 -3.34 -7.14 -24.16
N GLY A 44 -3.76 -7.18 -22.89
CA GLY A 44 -3.10 -7.95 -21.84
C GLY A 44 -1.76 -7.38 -21.35
N ARG A 45 -1.39 -6.17 -21.77
CA ARG A 45 -0.13 -5.53 -21.36
C ARG A 45 -0.16 -5.19 -19.88
N ILE A 46 0.90 -5.58 -19.18
CA ILE A 46 1.10 -5.26 -17.77
C ILE A 46 1.87 -3.95 -17.69
N LYS A 47 1.31 -2.97 -16.97
CA LYS A 47 1.99 -1.72 -16.65
C LYS A 47 2.47 -1.78 -15.20
N GLU A 48 3.78 -1.80 -15.05
CA GLU A 48 4.43 -1.72 -13.75
C GLU A 48 4.56 -0.25 -13.33
N GLY A 49 4.35 0.03 -12.05
CA GLY A 49 4.45 1.37 -11.50
C GLY A 49 4.65 1.38 -9.99
N ILE A 50 5.03 2.54 -9.47
CA ILE A 50 5.15 2.77 -8.03
C ILE A 50 4.06 3.74 -7.61
N ARG A 51 3.27 3.34 -6.61
CA ARG A 51 2.20 4.16 -6.02
C ARG A 51 2.62 4.62 -4.62
N ARG A 52 2.24 5.84 -4.26
CA ARG A 52 2.49 6.40 -2.93
C ARG A 52 1.24 6.25 -2.08
N VAL A 53 1.41 5.76 -0.86
CA VAL A 53 0.32 5.46 0.07
C VAL A 53 0.63 6.13 1.41
N ARG A 54 -0.28 6.97 1.89
CA ARG A 54 -0.14 7.68 3.17
C ARG A 54 -1.15 7.21 4.21
N THR A 55 -2.26 6.64 3.74
CA THR A 55 -3.36 6.18 4.57
C THR A 55 -3.67 4.70 4.35
N PHE A 56 -4.36 4.10 5.31
CA PHE A 56 -4.78 2.70 5.21
C PHE A 56 -5.84 2.50 4.10
N ASP A 57 -6.69 3.50 3.87
CA ASP A 57 -7.70 3.45 2.80
C ASP A 57 -7.05 3.44 1.41
N GLU A 58 -6.05 4.31 1.19
CA GLU A 58 -5.24 4.28 -0.04
C GLU A 58 -4.54 2.93 -0.23
N ALA A 59 -4.01 2.33 0.84
CA ALA A 59 -3.38 1.01 0.77
C ALA A 59 -4.39 -0.02 0.26
N ARG A 60 -5.60 -0.02 0.81
CA ARG A 60 -6.67 -0.94 0.43
C ARG A 60 -7.12 -0.74 -1.01
N LEU A 61 -7.28 0.51 -1.46
CA LEU A 61 -7.64 0.81 -2.84
C LEU A 61 -6.59 0.31 -3.83
N ILE A 62 -5.31 0.46 -3.50
CA ILE A 62 -4.19 0.00 -4.32
C ILE A 62 -4.14 -1.53 -4.40
N ILE A 63 -4.37 -2.21 -3.27
CA ILE A 63 -4.38 -3.68 -3.20
C ILE A 63 -5.66 -4.25 -3.81
N GLY A 64 -6.75 -3.49 -3.79
CA GLY A 64 -8.10 -3.96 -4.12
C GLY A 64 -8.71 -4.85 -3.03
N CYS A 65 -8.30 -4.69 -1.76
CA CYS A 65 -8.77 -5.54 -0.66
C CYS A 65 -9.86 -4.88 0.21
N ARG A 66 -10.62 -5.73 0.92
CA ARG A 66 -11.71 -5.33 1.83
C ARG A 66 -11.34 -5.36 3.31
N CYS A 67 -10.05 -5.49 3.64
CA CYS A 67 -9.58 -5.58 5.03
C CYS A 67 -10.06 -4.39 5.87
N GLY A 68 -10.60 -4.64 7.07
CA GLY A 68 -11.09 -3.59 7.96
C GLY A 68 -12.42 -2.95 7.54
N LEU A 69 -13.09 -3.44 6.49
CA LEU A 69 -14.53 -3.27 6.36
C LEU A 69 -15.18 -4.31 7.29
N SER A 70 -15.85 -3.84 8.33
CA SER A 70 -16.79 -4.69 9.06
C SER A 70 -17.90 -5.08 8.09
N GLU A 71 -18.05 -6.37 7.81
CA GLU A 71 -19.23 -6.91 7.14
C GLU A 71 -20.41 -6.84 8.12
N ASP A 72 -21.00 -5.65 8.27
CA ASP A 72 -22.33 -5.52 8.87
C ASP A 72 -23.36 -5.44 7.74
N GLY A 73 -23.99 -6.58 7.46
CA GLY A 73 -25.31 -6.65 6.84
C GLY A 73 -25.37 -7.20 5.41
N ALA A 74 -25.55 -8.52 5.29
CA ALA A 74 -26.37 -9.13 4.25
C ALA A 74 -27.16 -10.29 4.86
#